data_AF-A0A7X7KNL8-F1
#
_entry.id   AF-A0A7X7KNL8-F1
#
_cell.length_a   1.000
_cell.length_b   1.000
_cell.length_c   1.000
_cell.angle_alpha   90.00
_cell.angle_beta   90.00
_cell.angle_gamma   90.00
#
_symmetry.space_group_name_H-M   'P 1'
#
loop_
_entity.id
_entity.type
_entity.pdbx_description
1 polymer ?
#
loop_
_entity_poly.entity_id
_entity_poly.type
_entity_poly.pdbx_seq_one_letter_code
_entity_poly.pdbx_strand_id
1 'polypeptide(L)'
;MVKPLIWANVLIFLATGLGRHAPGSPNGFFELLHLHPYYLRDLELWRLGTYMFVHGGAMHLFFNMWGLHLFGRLVEERLGPQRFLRLYFISGVLGGLAWTLANWWGPVLVALDARALTESIRQQLQSGGVELVRSQGELLAYGSAAGLQAVRGLRVLHAYSGVVGASGAVFGVMMAAAMTAPNLRIMLLIPPVPMKLKTFVAVYALIEIALGWSAAAGHSASRVAHLAHLGGLAGAFLYMKHLGHSSPWDLFRGHLAAWRYRRARQRFQTLSGDGEGSAGGAPPSLEVDRILDKIGRYGIQSLTEEERRTLQEAGQRLRGGGR
;
A
#
# COMPACT_ATOMS: atom_id res chain seq x y z
N MET A 1 8.15 -15.80 -14.08
CA MET A 1 8.24 -14.33 -13.93
C MET A 1 8.94 -13.94 -12.65
N VAL A 2 8.78 -14.70 -11.56
CA VAL A 2 9.53 -14.46 -10.31
C VAL A 2 11.05 -14.40 -10.52
N LYS A 3 11.66 -15.40 -11.18
CA LYS A 3 13.12 -15.44 -11.38
C LYS A 3 13.66 -14.23 -12.16
N PRO A 4 13.09 -13.83 -13.33
CA PRO A 4 13.51 -12.61 -14.02
C PRO A 4 13.44 -11.35 -13.16
N LEU A 5 12.37 -11.17 -12.39
CA LEU A 5 12.24 -10.01 -11.50
C LEU A 5 13.33 -10.01 -10.43
N ILE A 6 13.63 -11.16 -9.83
CA ILE A 6 14.72 -11.26 -8.84
C ILE A 6 16.05 -10.85 -9.47
N TRP A 7 16.39 -11.39 -10.63
CA TRP A 7 17.64 -11.04 -11.32
C TRP A 7 17.69 -9.56 -11.72
N ALA A 8 16.59 -8.98 -12.20
CA ALA A 8 16.55 -7.54 -12.51
C ALA A 8 16.87 -6.67 -11.29
N ASN A 9 16.30 -7.01 -10.12
CA ASN A 9 16.58 -6.31 -8.86
C ASN A 9 18.05 -6.47 -8.41
N VAL A 10 18.61 -7.68 -8.53
CA VAL A 10 20.02 -7.95 -8.20
C VAL A 10 20.95 -7.18 -9.12
N LEU A 11 20.70 -7.20 -10.43
CA LEU A 11 21.53 -6.49 -11.40
C LEU A 11 21.48 -4.97 -11.21
N ILE A 12 20.30 -4.40 -10.95
CA ILE A 12 20.15 -2.98 -10.67
C ILE A 12 20.80 -2.61 -9.33
N PHE A 13 20.72 -3.47 -8.32
CA PHE A 13 21.44 -3.26 -7.06
C PHE A 13 22.96 -3.23 -7.27
N LEU A 14 23.52 -4.15 -8.06
CA LEU A 14 24.94 -4.14 -8.40
C LEU A 14 25.34 -2.89 -9.20
N ALA A 15 24.55 -2.52 -10.20
CA ALA A 15 24.79 -1.32 -11.03
C ALA A 15 24.75 -0.03 -10.19
N THR A 16 23.75 0.11 -9.31
CA THR A 16 23.65 1.25 -8.39
C THR A 16 24.74 1.26 -7.33
N GLY A 17 25.20 0.09 -6.86
CA GLY A 17 26.33 -0.04 -5.93
C GLY A 17 27.66 0.35 -6.56
N LEU A 18 27.96 -0.13 -7.77
CA LEU A 18 29.16 0.25 -8.53
C LEU A 18 29.18 1.75 -8.85
N GLY A 19 28.01 2.32 -9.19
CA GLY A 19 27.86 3.75 -9.50
C GLY A 19 28.08 4.70 -8.31
N ARG A 20 27.94 4.22 -7.06
CA ARG A 20 28.18 4.98 -5.82
C ARG A 20 29.67 5.13 -5.47
N HIS A 21 30.56 4.37 -6.09
CA HIS A 21 32.01 4.36 -5.75
C HIS A 21 32.89 4.87 -6.90
N ALA A 22 32.28 5.27 -8.02
CA ALA A 22 33.01 5.85 -9.15
C ALA A 22 33.39 7.33 -8.85
N PRO A 23 34.68 7.71 -8.94
CA PRO A 23 35.11 9.09 -8.72
C PRO A 23 34.40 10.06 -9.68
N GLY A 24 33.74 11.09 -9.13
CA GLY A 24 33.04 12.11 -9.93
C GLY A 24 31.66 11.70 -10.47
N SER A 25 31.16 10.50 -10.15
CA SER A 25 29.79 10.06 -10.45
C SER A 25 28.88 10.45 -9.28
N PRO A 26 27.96 11.43 -9.43
CA PRO A 26 27.06 11.82 -8.36
C PRO A 26 25.94 10.79 -8.22
N ASN A 27 26.20 9.61 -7.65
CA ASN A 27 25.18 8.57 -7.42
C ASN A 27 24.24 8.31 -8.64
N GLY A 28 24.65 8.66 -9.87
CA GLY A 28 23.71 9.19 -10.86
C GLY A 28 22.68 8.18 -11.33
N PHE A 29 23.05 6.91 -11.32
CA PHE A 29 22.13 5.82 -11.65
C PHE A 29 21.12 5.52 -10.54
N PHE A 30 21.51 5.62 -9.26
CA PHE A 30 20.54 5.59 -8.16
C PHE A 30 19.62 6.81 -8.23
N GLU A 31 20.20 7.97 -8.54
CA GLU A 31 19.48 9.23 -8.67
C GLU A 31 18.45 9.25 -9.77
N LEU A 32 18.70 8.56 -10.88
CA LEU A 32 17.77 8.49 -12.00
C LEU A 32 16.52 7.64 -11.70
N LEU A 33 16.63 6.71 -10.74
CA LEU A 33 15.68 5.61 -10.61
C LEU A 33 14.80 5.69 -9.37
N HIS A 34 15.26 6.32 -8.28
CA HIS A 34 14.48 6.39 -7.04
C HIS A 34 13.24 7.29 -7.19
N LEU A 35 12.21 7.07 -6.38
CA LEU A 35 10.98 7.84 -6.45
C LEU A 35 11.02 8.98 -5.43
N HIS A 36 10.82 10.21 -5.91
CA HIS A 36 10.70 11.39 -5.06
C HIS A 36 9.73 12.42 -5.69
N PRO A 37 8.89 13.12 -4.92
CA PRO A 37 7.88 14.04 -5.48
C PRO A 37 8.49 15.26 -6.16
N TYR A 38 9.75 15.60 -5.88
CA TYR A 38 10.49 16.64 -6.59
C TYR A 38 10.60 16.30 -8.08
N TYR A 39 11.20 15.15 -8.43
CA TYR A 39 11.38 14.74 -9.83
C TYR A 39 10.07 14.44 -10.56
N LEU A 40 9.04 13.96 -9.85
CA LEU A 40 7.73 13.74 -10.49
C LEU A 40 7.06 15.03 -10.95
N ARG A 41 7.31 16.16 -10.28
CA ARG A 41 6.83 17.46 -10.75
C ARG A 41 7.55 17.94 -12.01
N ASP A 42 8.78 17.45 -12.22
CA ASP A 42 9.54 17.63 -13.46
C ASP A 42 9.17 16.58 -14.52
N LEU A 43 8.04 15.87 -14.33
CA LEU A 43 7.48 14.87 -15.24
C LEU A 43 8.34 13.61 -15.43
N GLU A 44 9.21 13.29 -14.47
CA GLU A 44 10.01 12.07 -14.47
C GLU A 44 9.20 10.82 -14.09
N LEU A 45 8.11 10.55 -14.83
CA LEU A 45 7.10 9.54 -14.49
C LEU A 45 7.61 8.10 -14.47
N TRP A 46 8.72 7.80 -15.15
CA TRP A 46 9.35 6.47 -15.11
C TRP A 46 9.72 6.06 -13.69
N ARG A 47 9.97 7.03 -12.80
CA ARG A 47 10.29 6.81 -11.38
C ARG A 47 9.21 6.07 -10.62
N LEU A 48 7.95 6.14 -11.07
CA LEU A 48 6.85 5.34 -10.50
C LEU A 48 7.03 3.83 -10.73
N GLY A 49 7.81 3.43 -11.73
CA GLY A 49 8.15 2.02 -11.99
C GLY A 49 9.58 1.66 -11.59
N THR A 50 10.56 2.53 -11.87
CA THR A 50 11.98 2.19 -11.68
C THR A 50 12.38 2.06 -10.21
N TYR A 51 11.73 2.80 -9.31
CA TYR A 51 12.08 2.77 -7.87
C TYR A 51 11.92 1.38 -7.26
N MET A 52 11.03 0.57 -7.83
CA MET A 52 10.76 -0.82 -7.43
C MET A 52 11.99 -1.72 -7.54
N PHE A 53 13.01 -1.31 -8.32
CA PHE A 53 14.20 -2.12 -8.56
C PHE A 53 15.45 -1.63 -7.81
N VAL A 54 15.38 -0.43 -7.24
CA VAL A 54 16.48 0.18 -6.49
C VAL A 54 16.39 -0.23 -5.03
N HIS A 55 17.52 -0.48 -4.37
CA HIS A 55 17.52 -0.91 -2.97
C HIS A 55 18.53 -0.10 -2.14
N GLY A 56 18.13 0.27 -0.92
CA GLY A 56 18.95 1.05 0.00
C GLY A 56 20.15 0.29 0.60
N GLY A 57 20.16 -1.06 0.52
CA GLY A 57 21.24 -1.90 1.03
C GLY A 57 20.99 -3.40 0.83
N ALA A 58 22.01 -4.21 1.11
CA ALA A 58 21.98 -5.65 0.85
C ALA A 58 20.87 -6.38 1.64
N MET A 59 20.67 -6.04 2.92
CA MET A 59 19.59 -6.63 3.72
C MET A 59 18.20 -6.28 3.19
N HIS A 60 18.02 -5.05 2.70
CA HIS A 60 16.76 -4.63 2.10
C HIS A 60 16.47 -5.40 0.81
N LEU A 61 17.48 -5.59 -0.06
CA LEU A 61 17.38 -6.44 -1.24
C LEU A 61 17.05 -7.89 -0.85
N PHE A 62 17.79 -8.45 0.12
CA PHE A 62 17.62 -9.83 0.55
C PHE A 62 16.17 -10.13 0.97
N PHE A 63 15.60 -9.33 1.89
CA PHE A 63 14.24 -9.57 2.37
C PHE A 63 13.18 -9.38 1.28
N ASN A 64 13.36 -8.42 0.37
CA ASN A 64 12.46 -8.26 -0.77
C ASN A 64 12.50 -9.46 -1.71
N MET A 65 13.70 -9.92 -2.08
CA MET A 65 13.85 -11.04 -3.00
C MET A 65 13.42 -12.36 -2.36
N TRP A 66 13.68 -12.54 -1.07
CA TRP A 66 13.19 -13.68 -0.30
C TRP A 66 11.67 -13.70 -0.21
N GLY A 67 11.03 -12.58 0.12
CA GLY A 67 9.57 -12.46 0.11
C GLY A 67 8.96 -12.71 -1.27
N LEU A 68 9.54 -12.10 -2.32
CA LEU A 68 9.13 -12.32 -3.71
C LEU A 68 9.26 -13.79 -4.12
N HIS A 69 10.32 -14.46 -3.69
CA HIS A 69 10.57 -15.87 -3.99
C HIS A 69 9.59 -16.82 -3.27
N LEU A 70 9.31 -16.56 -1.99
CA LEU A 70 8.41 -17.36 -1.18
C LEU A 70 6.95 -17.23 -1.64
N PHE A 71 6.44 -16.01 -1.71
CA PHE A 71 5.04 -15.77 -2.03
C PHE A 71 4.79 -15.71 -3.54
N GLY A 72 5.76 -15.22 -4.31
CA GLY A 72 5.59 -15.04 -5.75
C GLY A 72 5.45 -16.35 -6.50
N ARG A 73 6.15 -17.42 -6.11
CA ARG A 73 5.99 -18.74 -6.76
C ARG A 73 4.57 -19.28 -6.58
N LEU A 74 4.07 -19.23 -5.34
CA LEU A 74 2.71 -19.64 -5.01
C LEU A 74 1.64 -18.88 -5.82
N VAL A 75 1.82 -17.57 -5.99
CA VAL A 75 0.87 -16.73 -6.73
C VAL A 75 1.02 -16.92 -8.24
N GLU A 76 2.25 -17.01 -8.75
CA GLU A 76 2.53 -17.25 -10.17
C GLU A 76 1.96 -18.59 -10.65
N GLU A 77 2.09 -19.65 -9.86
CA GLU A 77 1.50 -20.98 -10.18
C GLU A 77 -0.02 -20.92 -10.31
N ARG A 78 -0.69 -20.04 -9.56
CA ARG A 78 -2.16 -19.95 -9.52
C ARG A 78 -2.74 -18.95 -10.52
N LEU A 79 -2.06 -17.85 -10.77
CA LEU A 79 -2.52 -16.79 -11.67
C LEU A 79 -1.93 -16.90 -13.07
N GLY A 80 -0.83 -17.62 -13.22
CA GLY A 80 0.00 -17.62 -14.42
C GLY A 80 0.91 -16.38 -14.50
N PRO A 81 1.92 -16.43 -15.40
CA PRO A 81 3.01 -15.45 -15.45
C PRO A 81 2.55 -14.02 -15.77
N GLN A 82 1.62 -13.85 -16.73
CA GLN A 82 1.19 -12.53 -17.17
C GLN A 82 0.35 -11.79 -16.12
N ARG A 83 -0.57 -12.50 -15.45
CA ARG A 83 -1.38 -11.92 -14.38
C ARG A 83 -0.53 -11.63 -13.15
N PHE A 84 0.44 -12.49 -12.84
CA PHE A 84 1.42 -12.21 -11.80
C PHE A 84 2.25 -10.95 -12.10
N LEU A 85 2.71 -10.77 -13.34
CA LEU A 85 3.48 -9.59 -13.72
C LEU A 85 2.66 -8.29 -13.58
N ARG A 86 1.40 -8.31 -14.03
CA ARG A 86 0.46 -7.19 -13.84
C ARG A 86 0.21 -6.90 -12.36
N LEU A 87 -0.04 -7.93 -11.55
CA LEU A 87 -0.21 -7.81 -10.11
C LEU A 87 1.02 -7.13 -9.49
N TYR A 88 2.23 -7.59 -9.82
CA TYR A 88 3.48 -7.05 -9.29
C TYR A 88 3.63 -5.55 -9.59
N PHE A 89 3.46 -5.15 -10.86
CA PHE A 89 3.58 -3.75 -11.26
C PHE A 89 2.43 -2.87 -10.74
N ILE A 90 1.18 -3.32 -10.79
CA ILE A 90 0.04 -2.56 -10.24
C ILE A 90 0.25 -2.29 -8.75
N SER A 91 0.69 -3.30 -8.00
CA SER A 91 0.95 -3.16 -6.57
C SER A 91 2.11 -2.21 -6.29
N GLY A 92 3.22 -2.34 -7.02
CA GLY A 92 4.35 -1.44 -6.89
C GLY A 92 4.02 0.00 -7.25
N VAL A 93 3.34 0.24 -8.38
CA VAL A 93 2.96 1.59 -8.80
C VAL A 93 1.98 2.21 -7.82
N LEU A 94 0.95 1.49 -7.35
CA LEU A 94 0.01 2.02 -6.36
C LEU A 94 0.66 2.27 -4.99
N GLY A 95 1.63 1.44 -4.59
CA GLY A 95 2.49 1.73 -3.44
C GLY A 95 3.27 3.04 -3.61
N GLY A 96 3.91 3.23 -4.76
CA GLY A 96 4.67 4.43 -5.08
C GLY A 96 3.78 5.68 -5.15
N LEU A 97 2.57 5.55 -5.68
CA LEU A 97 1.58 6.63 -5.71
C LEU A 97 1.06 6.99 -4.31
N ALA A 98 0.73 6.00 -3.48
CA ALA A 98 0.31 6.24 -2.10
C ALA A 98 1.39 6.99 -1.30
N TRP A 99 2.66 6.56 -1.47
CA TRP A 99 3.81 7.26 -0.92
C TRP A 99 3.93 8.69 -1.48
N THR A 100 3.87 8.85 -2.80
CA THR A 100 4.03 10.16 -3.46
C THR A 100 2.98 11.16 -2.98
N LEU A 101 1.71 10.76 -2.91
CA LEU A 101 0.61 11.61 -2.46
C LEU A 101 0.82 12.09 -1.03
N ALA A 102 1.31 11.21 -0.14
CA ALA A 102 1.57 11.57 1.25
C ALA A 102 2.73 12.57 1.43
N ASN A 103 3.66 12.63 0.46
CA ASN A 103 4.82 13.52 0.52
C ASN A 103 4.74 14.65 -0.49
N TRP A 104 3.62 14.78 -1.22
CA TRP A 104 3.53 15.73 -2.30
C TRP A 104 3.79 17.14 -1.76
N TRP A 105 3.11 17.55 -0.69
CA TRP A 105 3.28 18.87 -0.07
C TRP A 105 4.37 18.92 1.02
N GLY A 106 5.09 17.83 1.25
CA GLY A 106 6.13 17.77 2.28
C GLY A 106 7.33 18.66 1.96
N PRO A 107 8.11 19.05 2.99
CA PRO A 107 9.39 19.71 2.76
C PRO A 107 10.34 18.75 2.04
N VAL A 108 11.17 19.33 1.19
CA VAL A 108 12.16 18.66 0.36
C VAL A 108 13.54 19.08 0.81
N LEU A 109 14.44 18.11 0.91
CA LEU A 109 15.86 18.31 1.16
C LEU A 109 16.62 17.96 -0.13
N VAL A 110 17.34 18.92 -0.71
CA VAL A 110 18.15 18.70 -1.93
C VAL A 110 19.59 19.14 -1.72
N ALA A 111 20.54 18.41 -2.31
CA ALA A 111 21.90 18.88 -2.51
C ALA A 111 21.97 19.78 -3.75
N LEU A 112 22.65 20.93 -3.61
CA LEU A 112 22.85 21.91 -4.66
C LEU A 112 24.30 21.92 -5.15
N ASP A 113 24.49 22.26 -6.43
CA ASP A 113 25.81 22.61 -6.92
C ASP A 113 26.23 23.99 -6.38
N ALA A 114 27.10 23.98 -5.37
CA ALA A 114 27.59 25.20 -4.75
C ALA A 114 28.31 26.15 -5.73
N ARG A 115 28.84 25.64 -6.85
CA ARG A 115 29.50 26.45 -7.89
C ARG A 115 28.49 27.19 -8.77
N ALA A 116 27.26 26.70 -8.83
CA ALA A 116 26.17 27.31 -9.58
C ALA A 116 25.36 28.32 -8.75
N LEU A 117 25.65 28.48 -7.44
CA LEU A 117 24.90 29.35 -6.55
C LEU A 117 25.33 30.82 -6.67
N THR A 118 24.63 31.59 -7.50
CA THR A 118 24.78 33.06 -7.57
C THR A 118 24.03 33.78 -6.44
N GLU A 119 24.34 35.05 -6.21
CA GLU A 119 23.62 35.86 -5.22
C GLU A 119 22.13 36.05 -5.59
N SER A 120 21.82 36.14 -6.89
CA SER A 120 20.44 36.18 -7.36
C SER A 120 19.66 34.90 -7.05
N ILE A 121 20.30 33.73 -7.18
CA ILE A 121 19.70 32.43 -6.82
C ILE A 121 19.51 32.35 -5.30
N ARG A 122 20.48 32.83 -4.51
CA ARG A 122 20.37 32.88 -3.04
C ARG A 122 19.17 33.72 -2.59
N GLN A 123 18.99 34.91 -3.17
CA GLN A 123 17.85 35.79 -2.85
C GLN A 123 16.51 35.14 -3.22
N GLN A 124 16.42 34.49 -4.39
CA GLN A 124 15.22 33.75 -4.79
C GLN A 124 14.88 32.63 -3.80
N LEU A 125 15.88 31.83 -3.40
CA LEU A 125 15.71 30.75 -2.42
C LEU A 125 15.19 31.29 -1.08
N GLN A 126 15.79 32.36 -0.56
CA GLN A 126 15.34 33.01 0.68
C GLN A 126 13.91 33.55 0.57
N SER A 127 13.57 34.20 -0.55
CA SER A 127 12.21 34.69 -0.80
C SER A 127 11.17 33.56 -0.91
N GLY A 128 11.59 32.37 -1.34
CA GLY A 128 10.78 31.16 -1.42
C GLY A 128 10.71 30.37 -0.10
N GLY A 129 11.27 30.90 0.99
CA GLY A 129 11.31 30.22 2.30
C GLY A 129 12.18 28.96 2.30
N VAL A 130 13.21 28.92 1.46
CA VAL A 130 14.17 27.82 1.40
C VAL A 130 15.40 28.14 2.25
N GLU A 131 15.68 27.27 3.21
CA GLU A 131 16.83 27.37 4.09
C GLU A 131 18.04 26.67 3.48
N LEU A 132 19.20 27.33 3.53
CA LEU A 132 20.47 26.78 3.07
C LEU A 132 21.31 26.31 4.26
N VAL A 133 21.74 25.04 4.22
CA VAL A 133 22.54 24.41 5.27
C VAL A 133 23.77 23.78 4.63
N ARG A 134 24.96 24.02 5.19
CA ARG A 134 26.16 23.25 4.81
C ARG A 134 26.35 22.09 5.77
N SER A 135 26.46 20.88 5.24
CA SER A 135 26.69 19.66 6.02
C SER A 135 27.63 18.73 5.27
N GLN A 136 28.67 18.23 5.94
CA GLN A 136 29.64 17.28 5.37
C GLN A 136 30.24 17.69 4.01
N GLY A 137 30.45 18.99 3.80
CA GLY A 137 30.99 19.53 2.54
C GLY A 137 29.95 19.77 1.44
N GLU A 138 28.71 19.32 1.62
CA GLU A 138 27.60 19.60 0.70
C GLU A 138 26.86 20.88 1.07
N LEU A 139 26.33 21.55 0.06
CA LEU A 139 25.36 22.63 0.21
C LEU A 139 23.96 22.03 0.05
N LEU A 140 23.21 21.99 1.14
CA LEU A 140 21.86 21.48 1.19
C LEU A 140 20.85 22.64 1.19
N ALA A 141 19.71 22.42 0.55
CA ALA A 141 18.56 23.32 0.59
C ALA A 141 17.34 22.57 1.12
N TYR A 142 16.69 23.15 2.12
CA TYR A 142 15.53 22.61 2.80
C TYR A 142 14.35 23.58 2.67
N GLY A 143 13.24 23.12 2.11
CA GLY A 143 12.06 23.97 1.94
C GLY A 143 10.94 23.28 1.18
N SER A 144 9.92 24.03 0.76
CA SER A 144 8.84 23.45 -0.05
C SER A 144 9.34 23.11 -1.46
N ALA A 145 8.80 22.03 -2.05
CA ALA A 145 9.12 21.67 -3.43
C ALA A 145 8.81 22.81 -4.42
N ALA A 146 7.69 23.51 -4.22
CA ALA A 146 7.30 24.67 -5.04
C ALA A 146 8.31 25.82 -4.92
N GLY A 147 8.81 26.09 -3.71
CA GLY A 147 9.84 27.09 -3.47
C GLY A 147 11.15 26.76 -4.19
N LEU A 148 11.57 25.50 -4.17
CA LEU A 148 12.77 25.05 -4.90
C LEU A 148 12.61 25.14 -6.42
N GLN A 149 11.45 24.75 -6.95
CA GLN A 149 11.19 24.75 -8.40
C GLN A 149 10.95 26.15 -8.98
N ALA A 150 10.55 27.12 -8.16
CA ALA A 150 10.39 28.50 -8.59
C ALA A 150 11.74 29.17 -8.92
N VAL A 151 12.85 28.63 -8.40
CA VAL A 151 14.19 29.24 -8.56
C VAL A 151 14.78 28.88 -9.91
N ARG A 152 14.87 29.87 -10.80
CA ARG A 152 15.40 29.67 -12.15
C ARG A 152 16.91 29.47 -12.12
N GLY A 153 17.39 28.46 -12.85
CA GLY A 153 18.81 28.13 -12.93
C GLY A 153 19.36 27.40 -11.70
N LEU A 154 18.49 27.00 -10.76
CA LEU A 154 18.88 26.17 -9.63
C LEU A 154 19.38 24.80 -10.13
N ARG A 155 20.63 24.46 -9.83
CA ARG A 155 21.20 23.16 -10.16
C ARG A 155 21.14 22.24 -8.96
N VAL A 156 20.12 21.37 -8.95
CA VAL A 156 19.96 20.29 -7.97
C VAL A 156 20.78 19.08 -8.39
N LEU A 157 21.57 18.54 -7.46
CA LEU A 157 22.40 17.34 -7.64
C LEU A 157 21.66 16.07 -7.21
N HIS A 158 20.95 16.12 -6.08
CA HIS A 158 20.25 14.98 -5.48
C HIS A 158 19.10 15.47 -4.60
N ALA A 159 17.95 14.80 -4.65
CA ALA A 159 16.87 14.93 -3.67
C ALA A 159 16.90 13.79 -2.66
N TYR A 160 17.09 14.14 -1.39
CA TYR A 160 17.14 13.19 -0.28
C TYR A 160 15.75 12.67 0.08
N SER A 161 15.72 11.57 0.85
CA SER A 161 14.50 10.98 1.42
C SER A 161 13.50 10.43 0.41
N GLY A 162 13.94 10.10 -0.80
CA GLY A 162 13.15 9.33 -1.76
C GLY A 162 12.89 7.89 -1.32
N VAL A 163 11.88 7.25 -1.92
CA VAL A 163 11.57 5.83 -1.70
C VAL A 163 12.19 4.94 -2.77
N VAL A 164 12.64 3.77 -2.31
CA VAL A 164 13.24 2.72 -3.13
C VAL A 164 12.78 1.37 -2.60
N GLY A 165 12.71 0.38 -3.48
CA GLY A 165 12.54 -1.02 -3.10
C GLY A 165 11.32 -1.68 -3.73
N ALA A 166 11.42 -2.98 -3.94
CA ALA A 166 10.34 -3.80 -4.47
C ALA A 166 9.20 -4.04 -3.46
N SER A 167 9.33 -3.56 -2.22
CA SER A 167 8.50 -3.97 -1.09
C SER A 167 7.01 -3.71 -1.31
N GLY A 168 6.60 -2.58 -1.89
CA GLY A 168 5.19 -2.34 -2.26
C GLY A 168 4.62 -3.46 -3.15
N ALA A 169 5.39 -3.93 -4.12
CA ALA A 169 5.00 -5.06 -4.96
C ALA A 169 5.02 -6.40 -4.22
N VAL A 170 6.02 -6.64 -3.37
CA VAL A 170 6.12 -7.85 -2.53
C VAL A 170 4.92 -7.97 -1.57
N PHE A 171 4.54 -6.87 -0.94
CA PHE A 171 3.34 -6.80 -0.11
C PHE A 171 2.07 -7.08 -0.91
N GLY A 172 1.98 -6.56 -2.14
CA GLY A 172 0.90 -6.92 -3.06
C GLY A 172 0.86 -8.42 -3.38
N VAL A 173 2.01 -9.03 -3.64
CA VAL A 173 2.14 -10.49 -3.83
C VAL A 173 1.71 -11.26 -2.57
N MET A 174 2.05 -10.77 -1.37
CA MET A 174 1.57 -11.36 -0.11
C MET A 174 0.05 -11.30 0.01
N MET A 175 -0.59 -10.17 -0.32
CA MET A 175 -2.05 -10.06 -0.35
C MET A 175 -2.68 -11.06 -1.32
N ALA A 176 -2.15 -11.17 -2.54
CA ALA A 176 -2.62 -12.15 -3.51
C ALA A 176 -2.42 -13.60 -3.02
N ALA A 177 -1.32 -13.89 -2.32
CA ALA A 177 -1.09 -15.19 -1.69
C ALA A 177 -2.15 -15.50 -0.62
N ALA A 178 -2.49 -14.53 0.23
CA ALA A 178 -3.55 -14.67 1.23
C ALA A 178 -4.95 -14.85 0.61
N MET A 179 -5.23 -14.22 -0.52
CA MET A 179 -6.52 -14.37 -1.22
C MET A 179 -6.63 -15.69 -1.98
N THR A 180 -5.53 -16.15 -2.58
CA THR A 180 -5.54 -17.41 -3.32
C THR A 180 -5.45 -18.62 -2.38
N ALA A 181 -4.61 -18.56 -1.36
CA ALA A 181 -4.28 -19.68 -0.48
C ALA A 181 -4.50 -19.37 1.02
N PRO A 182 -5.67 -18.87 1.44
CA PRO A 182 -5.87 -18.28 2.77
C PRO A 182 -5.54 -19.17 3.96
N ASN A 183 -5.75 -20.48 3.82
CA ASN A 183 -5.55 -21.46 4.89
C ASN A 183 -4.21 -22.18 4.81
N LEU A 184 -3.37 -21.89 3.79
CA LEU A 184 -2.02 -22.41 3.72
C LEU A 184 -1.25 -21.95 4.96
N ARG A 185 -0.62 -22.90 5.65
CA ARG A 185 0.16 -22.62 6.86
C ARG A 185 1.59 -22.29 6.44
N ILE A 186 2.08 -21.16 6.92
CA ILE A 186 3.50 -20.80 6.87
C ILE A 186 4.07 -20.87 8.28
N MET A 187 5.37 -21.16 8.37
CA MET A 187 6.11 -21.10 9.62
C MET A 187 6.89 -19.78 9.63
N LEU A 188 6.68 -18.96 10.66
CA LEU A 188 7.54 -17.80 10.89
C LEU A 188 8.96 -18.29 11.20
N LEU A 189 9.98 -17.56 10.76
CA LEU A 189 11.36 -17.95 11.03
C LEU A 189 11.71 -17.74 12.52
N ILE A 190 11.30 -16.60 13.08
CA ILE A 190 11.56 -16.21 14.47
C ILE A 190 10.39 -15.35 14.99
N PRO A 191 9.68 -15.74 16.08
CA PRO A 191 9.65 -17.08 16.67
C PRO A 191 8.94 -18.10 15.75
N PRO A 192 9.22 -19.42 15.86
CA PRO A 192 8.64 -20.45 15.00
C PRO A 192 7.15 -20.70 15.32
N VAL A 193 6.30 -19.78 14.89
CA VAL A 193 4.85 -19.86 15.08
C VAL A 193 4.19 -20.20 13.74
N PRO A 194 3.51 -21.36 13.64
CA PRO A 194 2.77 -21.70 12.44
C PRO A 194 1.50 -20.86 12.38
N MET A 195 1.27 -20.20 11.24
CA MET A 195 0.05 -19.42 11.05
C MET A 195 -0.44 -19.48 9.61
N LYS A 196 -1.75 -19.26 9.42
CA LYS A 196 -2.37 -19.23 8.10
C LYS A 196 -1.96 -17.97 7.35
N LEU A 197 -1.80 -18.04 6.03
CA LEU A 197 -1.45 -16.90 5.18
C LEU A 197 -2.35 -15.69 5.39
N LYS A 198 -3.67 -15.89 5.48
CA LYS A 198 -4.61 -14.79 5.76
C LYS A 198 -4.33 -14.12 7.11
N THR A 199 -3.96 -14.89 8.13
CA THR A 199 -3.67 -14.37 9.46
C THR A 199 -2.33 -13.62 9.43
N PHE A 200 -1.32 -14.19 8.77
CA PHE A 200 -0.02 -13.54 8.60
C PHE A 200 -0.16 -12.16 7.93
N VAL A 201 -0.83 -12.09 6.79
CA VAL A 201 -1.01 -10.83 6.06
C VAL A 201 -1.87 -9.84 6.82
N ALA A 202 -2.92 -10.29 7.52
CA ALA A 202 -3.73 -9.39 8.36
C ALA A 202 -2.92 -8.78 9.52
N VAL A 203 -2.11 -9.58 10.20
CA VAL A 203 -1.23 -9.11 11.29
C VAL A 203 -0.19 -8.15 10.75
N TYR A 204 0.46 -8.48 9.63
CA TYR A 204 1.45 -7.59 9.03
C TYR A 204 0.84 -6.27 8.58
N ALA A 205 -0.34 -6.30 7.92
CA ALA A 205 -1.06 -5.08 7.55
C ALA A 205 -1.42 -4.21 8.78
N LEU A 206 -1.82 -4.82 9.89
CA LEU A 206 -2.11 -4.10 11.13
C LEU A 206 -0.85 -3.49 11.74
N ILE A 207 0.27 -4.21 11.72
CA ILE A 207 1.58 -3.70 12.16
C ILE A 207 2.00 -2.51 11.32
N GLU A 208 1.90 -2.60 9.98
CA GLU A 208 2.22 -1.49 9.07
C GLU A 208 1.35 -0.25 9.36
N ILE A 209 0.06 -0.42 9.60
CA ILE A 209 -0.84 0.68 9.99
C ILE A 209 -0.43 1.26 11.33
N ALA A 210 -0.19 0.43 12.35
CA ALA A 210 0.17 0.87 13.69
C ALA A 210 1.52 1.61 13.70
N LEU A 211 2.52 1.08 13.01
CA LEU A 211 3.83 1.71 12.88
C LEU A 211 3.74 2.99 12.05
N GLY A 212 3.01 2.98 10.93
CA GLY A 212 2.75 4.18 10.13
C GLY A 212 2.04 5.28 10.93
N TRP A 213 1.07 4.92 11.77
CA TRP A 213 0.37 5.85 12.65
C TRP A 213 1.25 6.37 13.79
N SER A 214 2.03 5.51 14.43
CA SER A 214 2.98 5.92 15.48
C SER A 214 4.06 6.86 14.92
N ALA A 215 4.52 6.58 13.71
CA ALA A 215 5.44 7.45 13.00
C ALA A 215 4.76 8.75 12.58
N ALA A 216 3.42 8.84 12.45
CA ALA A 216 2.70 10.09 12.18
C ALA A 216 2.93 11.16 13.28
N ALA A 217 3.22 10.72 14.50
CA ALA A 217 3.48 11.60 15.64
C ALA A 217 4.93 12.14 15.73
N GLY A 218 5.90 11.60 14.98
CA GLY A 218 7.29 12.07 14.96
C GLY A 218 7.86 12.04 13.53
N HIS A 219 8.43 13.13 13.01
CA HIS A 219 8.79 13.36 11.59
C HIS A 219 9.83 12.38 10.98
N SER A 220 9.58 11.08 10.98
CA SER A 220 10.54 10.03 10.61
C SER A 220 10.32 9.49 9.20
N ALA A 221 11.43 9.26 8.49
CA ALA A 221 11.47 8.59 7.18
C ALA A 221 10.81 7.18 7.17
N SER A 222 10.63 6.55 8.34
CA SER A 222 9.94 5.27 8.50
C SER A 222 8.44 5.32 8.20
N ARG A 223 7.78 6.44 8.54
CA ARG A 223 6.34 6.69 8.32
C ARG A 223 5.93 6.42 6.87
N VAL A 224 6.85 6.75 5.99
CA VAL A 224 6.61 6.86 4.57
C VAL A 224 6.72 5.51 3.88
N ALA A 225 7.67 4.67 4.28
CA ALA A 225 7.80 3.30 3.77
C ALA A 225 6.54 2.46 4.03
N HIS A 226 5.88 2.64 5.18
CA HIS A 226 4.64 1.93 5.52
C HIS A 226 3.48 2.25 4.55
N LEU A 227 3.37 3.50 4.09
CA LEU A 227 2.32 3.87 3.12
C LEU A 227 2.54 3.22 1.75
N ALA A 228 3.79 3.02 1.33
CA ALA A 228 4.09 2.28 0.11
C ALA A 228 3.65 0.81 0.23
N HIS A 229 3.88 0.19 1.38
CA HIS A 229 3.43 -1.18 1.65
C HIS A 229 1.91 -1.30 1.65
N LEU A 230 1.21 -0.37 2.33
CA LEU A 230 -0.25 -0.32 2.37
C LEU A 230 -0.87 -0.06 0.99
N GLY A 231 -0.28 0.84 0.20
CA GLY A 231 -0.68 1.07 -1.19
C GLY A 231 -0.50 -0.18 -2.06
N GLY A 232 0.57 -0.95 -1.83
CA GLY A 232 0.80 -2.24 -2.47
C GLY A 232 -0.23 -3.30 -2.11
N LEU A 233 -0.55 -3.45 -0.82
CA LEU A 233 -1.60 -4.35 -0.34
C LEU A 233 -2.96 -3.99 -0.96
N ALA A 234 -3.31 -2.70 -0.96
CA ALA A 234 -4.56 -2.20 -1.53
C ALA A 234 -4.62 -2.45 -3.05
N GLY A 235 -3.54 -2.17 -3.77
CA GLY A 235 -3.44 -2.38 -5.21
C GLY A 235 -3.64 -3.84 -5.60
N ALA A 236 -2.98 -4.76 -4.90
CA ALA A 236 -3.19 -6.19 -5.10
C ALA A 236 -4.62 -6.61 -4.76
N PHE A 237 -5.18 -6.14 -3.64
CA PHE A 237 -6.55 -6.47 -3.25
C PHE A 237 -7.54 -6.07 -4.35
N LEU A 238 -7.43 -4.85 -4.87
CA LEU A 238 -8.29 -4.34 -5.95
C LEU A 238 -8.10 -5.14 -7.25
N TYR A 239 -6.86 -5.44 -7.63
CA TYR A 239 -6.58 -6.24 -8.83
C TYR A 239 -7.14 -7.66 -8.71
N MET A 240 -6.94 -8.31 -7.57
CA MET A 240 -7.45 -9.65 -7.31
C MET A 240 -8.99 -9.69 -7.31
N LYS A 241 -9.63 -8.64 -6.77
CA LYS A 241 -11.09 -8.46 -6.86
C LYS A 241 -11.56 -8.26 -8.29
N HIS A 242 -10.85 -7.48 -9.09
CA HIS A 242 -11.14 -7.30 -10.51
C HIS A 242 -11.03 -8.63 -11.29
N LEU A 243 -10.11 -9.52 -10.90
CA LEU A 243 -10.01 -10.88 -11.44
C LEU A 243 -11.08 -11.86 -10.90
N GLY A 244 -12.00 -11.41 -10.05
CA GLY A 244 -13.08 -12.24 -9.50
C GLY A 244 -12.69 -13.10 -8.30
N HIS A 245 -11.51 -12.91 -7.71
CA HIS A 245 -11.13 -13.65 -6.50
C HIS A 245 -11.90 -13.17 -5.28
N SER A 246 -12.44 -14.12 -4.52
CA SER A 246 -12.99 -13.83 -3.19
C SER A 246 -11.87 -13.47 -2.21
N SER A 247 -12.19 -12.61 -1.26
CA SER A 247 -11.31 -12.25 -0.17
C SER A 247 -11.67 -13.06 1.07
N PRO A 248 -10.69 -13.57 1.83
CA PRO A 248 -10.93 -14.27 3.09
C PRO A 248 -11.68 -13.40 4.11
N TRP A 249 -11.58 -12.07 3.97
CA TRP A 249 -12.21 -11.10 4.85
C TRP A 249 -13.61 -10.65 4.35
N ASP A 250 -14.06 -11.10 3.18
CA ASP A 250 -15.47 -10.88 2.76
C ASP A 250 -16.45 -11.53 3.75
N LEU A 251 -16.02 -12.63 4.39
CA LEU A 251 -16.78 -13.32 5.43
C LEU A 251 -17.11 -12.40 6.62
N PHE A 252 -16.22 -11.45 6.94
CA PHE A 252 -16.45 -10.48 8.01
C PHE A 252 -17.60 -9.52 7.68
N ARG A 253 -17.73 -9.12 6.41
CA ARG A 253 -18.89 -8.32 5.95
C ARG A 253 -20.20 -9.10 6.08
N GLY A 254 -20.18 -10.39 5.74
CA GLY A 254 -21.33 -11.28 5.96
C GLY A 254 -21.70 -11.39 7.44
N HIS A 255 -20.72 -11.61 8.32
CA HIS A 255 -20.98 -11.73 9.76
C HIS A 255 -21.49 -10.42 10.35
N LEU A 256 -20.91 -9.29 9.96
CA LEU A 256 -21.35 -7.97 10.38
C LEU A 256 -22.76 -7.66 9.86
N ALA A 257 -23.09 -8.02 8.61
CA ALA A 257 -24.43 -7.87 8.05
C ALA A 257 -25.46 -8.75 8.78
N ALA A 258 -25.14 -10.02 9.03
CA ALA A 258 -25.98 -10.94 9.81
C ALA A 258 -26.19 -10.46 11.25
N TRP A 259 -25.14 -9.97 11.91
CA TRP A 259 -25.23 -9.41 13.25
C TRP A 259 -26.09 -8.13 13.27
N ARG A 260 -25.89 -7.23 12.31
CA ARG A 260 -26.69 -6.00 12.15
C ARG A 260 -28.16 -6.31 11.87
N TYR A 261 -28.44 -7.26 10.99
CA TYR A 261 -29.79 -7.70 10.70
C TYR A 261 -30.45 -8.28 11.96
N ARG A 262 -29.78 -9.18 12.69
CA ARG A 262 -30.29 -9.74 13.95
C ARG A 262 -30.61 -8.65 14.98
N ARG A 263 -29.71 -7.67 15.14
CA ARG A 263 -29.92 -6.54 16.06
C ARG A 263 -31.05 -5.60 15.61
N ALA A 264 -31.19 -5.36 14.31
CA ALA A 264 -32.28 -4.56 13.76
C ALA A 264 -33.63 -5.28 13.88
N ARG A 265 -33.68 -6.59 13.61
CA ARG A 265 -34.87 -7.44 13.79
C ARG A 265 -35.34 -7.48 15.23
N GLN A 266 -34.43 -7.64 16.19
CA GLN A 266 -34.79 -7.60 17.61
C GLN A 266 -35.45 -6.26 17.99
N ARG A 267 -34.93 -5.14 17.47
CA ARG A 267 -35.55 -3.82 17.67
C ARG A 267 -36.92 -3.69 17.02
N PHE A 268 -37.09 -4.24 15.82
CA PHE A 268 -38.39 -4.27 15.14
C PHE A 268 -39.41 -5.09 15.94
N GLN A 269 -39.04 -6.28 16.41
CA GLN A 269 -39.90 -7.15 17.23
C GLN A 269 -40.31 -6.50 18.56
N THR A 270 -39.41 -5.77 19.23
CA THR A 270 -39.74 -5.05 20.47
C THR A 270 -40.64 -3.83 20.22
N LEU A 271 -40.55 -3.19 19.05
CA LEU A 271 -41.43 -2.06 18.69
C LEU A 271 -42.82 -2.53 18.22
N SER A 272 -42.91 -3.72 17.61
CA SER A 272 -44.17 -4.32 17.16
C SER A 272 -44.90 -5.10 18.27
N GLY A 273 -44.26 -5.32 19.43
CA GLY A 273 -44.82 -6.09 20.54
C GLY A 273 -45.87 -5.36 21.39
N ASP A 274 -45.92 -4.02 21.31
CA ASP A 274 -46.66 -3.19 22.26
C ASP A 274 -47.81 -2.36 21.65
N GLY A 275 -48.29 -2.64 20.44
CA GLY A 275 -49.52 -1.99 19.96
C GLY A 275 -49.84 -2.16 18.49
N GLU A 276 -51.13 -2.39 18.21
CA GLU A 276 -51.72 -2.16 16.90
C GLU A 276 -51.52 -0.70 16.49
N GLY A 277 -50.74 -0.44 15.43
CA GLY A 277 -50.64 0.92 14.87
C GLY A 277 -49.40 1.19 14.02
N SER A 278 -49.56 1.00 12.70
CA SER A 278 -48.91 1.70 11.58
C SER A 278 -47.49 2.30 11.75
N ALA A 279 -46.50 1.74 11.04
CA ALA A 279 -45.59 2.48 10.14
C ALA A 279 -44.56 1.57 9.43
N GLY A 280 -44.70 1.42 8.11
CA GLY A 280 -43.61 1.49 7.12
C GLY A 280 -42.45 0.48 7.10
N GLY A 281 -42.33 -0.47 8.02
CA GLY A 281 -41.20 -1.41 8.03
C GLY A 281 -41.45 -2.67 7.20
N ALA A 282 -40.65 -2.91 6.16
CA ALA A 282 -40.76 -4.13 5.35
C ALA A 282 -40.66 -5.40 6.22
N PRO A 283 -41.56 -6.38 6.03
CA PRO A 283 -41.59 -7.60 6.83
C PRO A 283 -40.30 -8.43 6.69
N PRO A 284 -40.01 -9.33 7.66
CA PRO A 284 -38.88 -10.25 7.55
C PRO A 284 -39.02 -11.08 6.28
N SER A 285 -38.04 -11.00 5.37
CA SER A 285 -38.06 -11.84 4.18
C SER A 285 -37.69 -13.27 4.56
N LEU A 286 -38.57 -14.22 4.20
CA LEU A 286 -38.33 -15.67 4.33
C LEU A 286 -36.97 -16.09 3.76
N GLU A 287 -36.53 -15.41 2.70
CA GLU A 287 -35.24 -15.64 2.08
C GLU A 287 -34.07 -15.27 3.01
N VAL A 288 -34.16 -14.15 3.73
CA VAL A 288 -33.12 -13.74 4.69
C VAL A 288 -33.12 -14.67 5.90
N ASP A 289 -34.29 -15.07 6.39
CA ASP A 289 -34.39 -16.04 7.48
C ASP A 289 -33.77 -17.39 7.10
N ARG A 290 -34.04 -17.88 5.88
CA ARG A 290 -33.38 -19.08 5.32
C ARG A 290 -31.86 -18.91 5.27
N ILE A 291 -31.37 -17.73 4.87
CA ILE A 291 -29.94 -17.42 4.81
C ILE A 291 -29.33 -17.41 6.23
N LEU A 292 -30.01 -16.84 7.22
CA LEU A 292 -29.56 -16.85 8.62
C LEU A 292 -29.50 -18.25 9.20
N ASP A 293 -30.49 -19.09 8.88
CA ASP A 293 -30.51 -20.50 9.25
C ASP A 293 -29.35 -21.27 8.64
N LYS A 294 -29.07 -21.02 7.36
CA LYS A 294 -27.92 -21.59 6.66
C LYS A 294 -26.60 -21.17 7.31
N ILE A 295 -26.47 -19.89 7.70
CA ILE A 295 -25.31 -19.41 8.48
C ILE A 295 -25.22 -20.15 9.83
N GLY A 296 -26.35 -20.34 10.52
CA GLY A 296 -26.40 -21.01 11.82
C GLY A 296 -25.93 -22.46 11.75
N ARG A 297 -26.31 -23.19 10.69
CA ARG A 297 -25.98 -24.62 10.53
C ARG A 297 -24.62 -24.88 9.90
N TYR A 298 -24.26 -24.13 8.87
CA TYR A 298 -23.11 -24.43 8.01
C TYR A 298 -21.99 -23.37 8.07
N GLY A 299 -22.21 -22.28 8.83
CA GLY A 299 -21.30 -21.15 8.91
C GLY A 299 -21.39 -20.22 7.69
N ILE A 300 -20.93 -18.97 7.82
CA ILE A 300 -21.16 -17.95 6.79
C ILE A 300 -20.43 -18.22 5.46
N GLN A 301 -19.41 -19.08 5.48
CA GLN A 301 -18.70 -19.55 4.31
C GLN A 301 -19.58 -20.37 3.35
N SER A 302 -20.74 -20.87 3.81
CA SER A 302 -21.68 -21.61 2.97
C SER A 302 -22.54 -20.71 2.07
N LEU A 303 -22.42 -19.39 2.20
CA LEU A 303 -23.23 -18.45 1.44
C LEU A 303 -22.72 -18.28 0.01
N THR A 304 -23.65 -18.30 -0.93
CA THR A 304 -23.41 -17.83 -2.30
C THR A 304 -23.26 -16.31 -2.32
N GLU A 305 -22.71 -15.77 -3.41
CA GLU A 305 -22.57 -14.32 -3.57
C GLU A 305 -23.95 -13.62 -3.63
N GLU A 306 -24.94 -14.29 -4.24
CA GLU A 306 -26.32 -13.84 -4.26
C GLU A 306 -26.94 -13.80 -2.85
N GLU A 307 -26.79 -14.87 -2.06
CA GLU A 307 -27.26 -14.91 -0.67
C GLU A 307 -26.61 -13.83 0.20
N ARG A 308 -25.31 -13.55 -0.02
CA ARG A 308 -24.63 -12.44 0.67
C ARG A 308 -25.20 -11.09 0.28
N ARG A 309 -25.50 -10.88 -1.00
CA ARG A 309 -26.10 -9.65 -1.51
C ARG A 309 -27.51 -9.45 -0.94
N THR A 310 -28.35 -10.48 -0.95
CA THR A 310 -29.69 -10.47 -0.34
C THR A 310 -29.63 -10.06 1.13
N LEU A 311 -28.70 -10.64 1.90
CA LEU A 311 -28.51 -10.29 3.31
C LEU A 311 -28.02 -8.85 3.52
N GLN A 312 -27.13 -8.35 2.64
CA GLN A 312 -26.64 -6.97 2.70
C GLN A 312 -27.76 -5.96 2.38
N GLU A 313 -28.54 -6.21 1.33
CA GLU A 313 -29.67 -5.36 0.93
C GLU A 313 -30.74 -5.32 2.02
N ALA A 314 -31.08 -6.46 2.63
CA ALA A 314 -31.98 -6.51 3.76
C ALA A 314 -31.47 -5.70 4.97
N GLY A 315 -30.17 -5.78 5.26
CA GLY A 315 -29.53 -4.97 6.30
C GLY A 315 -29.51 -3.46 6.02
N GLN A 316 -29.57 -3.03 4.75
CA GLN A 316 -29.69 -1.63 4.35
C GLN A 316 -31.13 -1.13 4.41
N ARG A 317 -32.11 -1.93 3.95
CA ARG A 317 -33.55 -1.58 3.99
C ARG A 317 -34.03 -1.30 5.42
N LEU A 318 -33.63 -2.12 6.39
CA LEU A 318 -33.96 -1.91 7.81
C LEU A 318 -33.34 -0.65 8.42
N ARG A 319 -32.32 -0.04 7.79
CA ARG A 319 -31.74 1.25 8.21
C ARG A 319 -32.46 2.45 7.60
N GLY A 320 -32.98 2.31 6.38
CA GLY A 320 -33.67 3.37 5.66
C GLY A 320 -35.07 3.67 6.20
N GLY A 321 -35.76 2.66 6.75
CA GLY A 321 -37.11 2.82 7.30
C GLY A 321 -37.20 3.35 8.74
N GLY A 322 -36.09 3.82 9.31
CA GLY A 322 -36.02 4.35 10.69
C GLY A 322 -35.71 5.85 10.76
N ARG A 323 -35.95 6.60 9.68
CA ARG A 323 -35.87 8.06 9.63
C ARG A 323 -37.24 8.65 9.34
#